data_AF-A0A947RZH2-F1
#
_entry.id   AF-A0A947RZH2-F1
#
_cell.length_a   1.000
_cell.length_b   1.000
_cell.length_c   1.000
_cell.angle_alpha   90.00
_cell.angle_beta   90.00
_cell.angle_gamma   90.00
#
_symmetry.space_group_name_H-M   'P 1'
#
loop_
_entity.id
_entity.type
_entity.pdbx_description
1 polymer ?
#
loop_
_entity_poly.entity_id
_entity_poly.type
_entity_poly.pdbx_seq_one_letter_code
_entity_poly.pdbx_strand_id
1 'polypeptide(L)' 'MKKILIFLTALAFIVVKLPLCYAEKIILKNGKVIKGKIVEEHDEYIKVDIKGIALTYYKD' A
#
# COMPACT_ATOMS: atom_id res chain seq x y z
N MET A 1 6.13 -3.86 38.60
CA MET A 1 5.65 -2.69 37.83
C MET A 1 6.57 -2.33 36.65
N LYS A 2 7.90 -2.23 36.82
CA LYS A 2 8.85 -1.90 35.72
C LYS A 2 8.75 -2.82 34.49
N LYS A 3 8.49 -4.13 34.68
CA LYS A 3 8.33 -5.11 33.59
C LYS A 3 7.14 -4.80 32.66
N ILE A 4 6.04 -4.29 33.20
CA ILE A 4 4.83 -3.92 32.43
C ILE A 4 5.10 -2.65 31.61
N LEU A 5 5.84 -1.70 32.16
CA LEU A 5 6.24 -0.48 31.45
C LEU A 5 7.18 -0.78 30.26
N ILE A 6 8.10 -1.73 30.43
CA ILE A 6 8.98 -2.21 29.35
C ILE A 6 8.17 -2.92 28.27
N PHE A 7 7.16 -3.71 28.66
CA PHE A 7 6.30 -4.41 27.71
C PHE A 7 5.43 -3.45 26.89
N LEU A 8 4.86 -2.43 27.53
CA LEU A 8 4.08 -1.37 26.88
C LEU A 8 4.91 -0.54 25.89
N THR A 9 6.14 -0.18 26.28
CA THR A 9 7.05 0.57 25.40
C THR A 9 7.52 -0.27 24.21
N ALA A 10 7.81 -1.56 24.41
CA ALA A 10 8.13 -2.48 23.31
C ALA A 10 6.96 -2.66 22.33
N LEU A 11 5.72 -2.78 22.85
CA LEU A 11 4.52 -2.92 22.01
C LEU A 11 4.26 -1.67 21.17
N ALA A 12 4.42 -0.48 21.77
CA ALA A 12 4.29 0.79 21.05
C ALA A 12 5.31 0.92 19.90
N PHE A 13 6.54 0.44 20.10
CA PHE A 13 7.58 0.50 19.07
C PHE A 13 7.26 -0.41 17.86
N ILE A 14 6.64 -1.57 18.09
CA ILE A 14 6.23 -2.48 17.02
C ILE A 14 5.12 -1.86 16.18
N VAL A 15 4.10 -1.27 16.80
CA VAL A 15 2.93 -0.71 16.08
C VAL A 15 3.34 0.44 15.14
N VAL A 16 4.32 1.26 15.52
CA VAL A 16 4.82 2.38 14.70
C VAL A 16 5.63 1.89 13.48
N LYS A 17 6.18 0.68 13.52
CA LYS A 17 6.99 0.11 12.44
C LYS A 17 6.19 -0.71 11.42
N LEU A 18 4.88 -0.90 11.60
CA LEU A 18 4.08 -1.51 10.54
C LEU A 18 4.05 -0.54 9.35
N PRO A 19 4.49 -0.95 8.15
CA PRO A 19 4.28 -0.14 6.96
C PRO A 19 2.77 -0.03 6.77
N LEU A 20 2.26 1.19 6.89
CA LEU A 20 0.90 1.54 6.48
C LEU A 20 0.82 1.18 5.00
N CYS A 21 0.30 -0.01 4.70
CA CYS A 21 0.15 -0.51 3.35
C CYS A 21 -1.00 0.28 2.72
N TYR A 22 -0.70 1.50 2.28
CA TYR A 22 -1.63 2.36 1.56
C TYR A 22 -1.89 1.69 0.22
N ALA A 23 -3.04 1.02 0.11
CA ALA A 23 -3.57 0.61 -1.17
C ALA A 23 -4.02 1.88 -1.89
N GLU A 24 -3.29 2.25 -2.94
CA GLU A 24 -3.65 3.35 -3.82
C GLU A 24 -4.97 3.00 -4.55
N LYS A 25 -5.80 4.02 -4.73
CA LYS A 25 -7.05 3.90 -5.48
C LYS A 25 -6.82 4.44 -6.89
N ILE A 26 -6.94 3.57 -7.88
CA ILE A 26 -6.84 3.92 -9.29
C ILE A 26 -8.25 3.94 -9.86
N ILE A 27 -8.64 5.06 -10.45
CA ILE A 27 -9.95 5.23 -11.08
C ILE A 27 -9.75 5.07 -12.58
N LEU A 28 -10.32 4.01 -13.16
CA LEU A 28 -10.29 3.78 -14.60
C LEU A 28 -11.32 4.66 -15.32
N LYS A 29 -11.13 4.87 -16.63
CA LYS A 29 -12.06 5.65 -17.49
C LYS A 29 -13.51 5.19 -17.43
N ASN A 30 -13.74 3.89 -17.24
CA ASN A 30 -15.08 3.31 -17.10
C ASN A 30 -15.69 3.49 -15.68
N GLY A 31 -15.05 4.29 -14.80
CA GLY A 31 -15.46 4.51 -13.42
C GLY A 31 -15.10 3.38 -12.45
N LYS A 32 -14.47 2.30 -12.92
CA LYS A 32 -14.06 1.20 -12.04
C LYS A 32 -12.91 1.64 -11.15
N VAL A 33 -13.06 1.43 -9.84
CA VAL A 33 -12.03 1.69 -8.85
C VAL A 33 -11.24 0.42 -8.58
N ILE A 34 -9.94 0.49 -8.79
CA ILE A 34 -8.99 -0.57 -8.46
C ILE A 34 -8.23 -0.17 -7.20
N LYS A 35 -8.10 -1.13 -6.28
CA LYS A 35 -7.23 -1.00 -5.11
C LYS A 35 -5.99 -1.85 -5.35
N GLY A 36 -4.83 -1.20 -5.40
CA GLY A 36 -3.56 -1.85 -5.65
C GLY A 36 -2.41 -0.96 -5.26
N LYS A 37 -1.19 -1.43 -5.47
CA LYS A 37 0.04 -0.64 -5.27
C LYS A 37 0.60 -0.32 -6.64
N ILE A 38 0.82 0.96 -6.97
CA ILE A 38 1.61 1.30 -8.15
C ILE A 38 3.06 0.86 -7.88
N VAL A 39 3.57 -0.02 -8.73
CA VAL A 39 4.95 -0.54 -8.65
C VAL A 39 5.86 0.11 -9.68
N GLU A 40 5.29 0.71 -10.72
CA GLU A 40 6.00 1.40 -11.79
C GLU A 40 5.10 2.46 -12.42
N GLU A 41 5.61 3.67 -12.64
CA GLU A 41 4.90 4.75 -13.32
C GLU A 41 5.79 5.33 -14.42
N HIS A 42 5.21 5.45 -15.62
CA HIS A 42 5.79 6.11 -16.78
C HIS A 42 4.79 7.09 -17.39
N ASP A 43 5.23 7.85 -18.38
CA ASP A 43 4.41 8.85 -19.06
C ASP A 43 3.23 8.21 -19.82
N GLU A 44 3.40 6.99 -20.33
CA GLU A 44 2.39 6.29 -21.14
C GLU A 44 1.62 5.19 -20.39
N TYR A 45 2.15 4.69 -19.26
CA TYR A 45 1.53 3.58 -18.54
C TYR A 45 1.86 3.56 -17.05
N ILE A 46 1.06 2.83 -16.28
CA ILE A 46 1.33 2.46 -14.89
C ILE A 46 1.25 0.94 -14.73
N LYS A 47 2.15 0.37 -13.92
CA LYS A 47 2.03 -1.01 -13.43
C LYS A 47 1.52 -1.03 -12.01
N VAL A 48 0.55 -1.87 -11.77
CA VAL A 48 -0.18 -1.97 -10.51
C VAL A 48 -0.13 -3.40 -10.04
N ASP A 49 0.41 -3.61 -8.84
CA ASP A 49 0.27 -4.87 -8.13
C ASP A 49 -1.12 -4.93 -7.47
N ILE A 50 -1.90 -5.91 -7.89
CA ILE A 50 -3.16 -6.28 -7.27
C ILE A 50 -3.02 -7.68 -6.70
N LYS A 51 -2.82 -7.78 -5.39
CA LYS A 51 -2.74 -9.06 -4.66
C LYS A 51 -1.67 -10.02 -5.23
N GLY A 52 -0.50 -9.50 -5.61
CA GLY A 52 0.61 -10.25 -6.18
C GLY A 52 0.55 -10.42 -7.70
N ILE A 53 -0.47 -9.85 -8.35
CA ILE A 53 -0.60 -9.86 -9.82
C ILE A 53 -0.27 -8.47 -10.34
N ALA A 54 0.82 -8.37 -11.10
CA ALA A 54 1.18 -7.13 -11.79
C ALA A 54 0.32 -6.95 -13.05
N LEU A 55 -0.46 -5.87 -13.09
CA LEU A 55 -1.26 -5.47 -14.26
C LEU A 55 -0.74 -4.14 -14.80
N THR A 56 -0.70 -4.00 -16.12
CA THR A 56 -0.31 -2.76 -16.80
C THR A 56 -1.55 -2.03 -17.30
N TYR A 57 -1.65 -0.73 -17.00
CA TYR A 57 -2.70 0.16 -17.48
C TYR A 57 -2.07 1.28 -18.30
N TYR A 58 -2.60 1.52 -19.50
CA TYR A 58 -2.14 2.57 -20.39
C TYR A 58 -2.89 3.88 -20.12
N LYS A 59 -2.15 4.98 -20.12
CA LYS A 59 -2.65 6.35 -20.07
C LYS A 59 -3.11 6.73 -21.48
N ASP A 60 -4.34 6.37 -21.80
CA ASP A 60 -5.07 6.88 -22.97
C ASP A 60 -5.86 8.14 -22.59
#